data_AF-A0A8J3VEM8-F1
#
_entry.id   AF-A0A8J3VEM8-F1
#
_cell.length_a   1.000
_cell.length_b   1.000
_cell.length_c   1.000
_cell.angle_alpha   90.00
_cell.angle_beta   90.00
_cell.angle_gamma   90.00
#
_symmetry.space_group_name_H-M   'P 1'
#
loop_
_entity.id
_entity.type
_entity.pdbx_description
1 polymer ?
#
loop_
_entity_poly.entity_id
_entity_poly.type
_entity_poly.pdbx_seq_one_letter_code
_entity_poly.pdbx_strand_id
1 'polypeptide(L)' 'MHIDIRVAGEPPWDMAERELLIRAKAAELVAAGATFVREESYDEHLGHVVMLDPEGNEFCVA' A
#
# COMPACT_ATOMS: atom_id res chain seq x y z
N MET A 1 -4.87 -4.00 -15.75
CA MET A 1 -3.43 -3.85 -15.48
C MET A 1 -3.32 -3.54 -14.00
N HIS A 2 -2.60 -4.35 -13.24
CA HIS A 2 -2.46 -4.17 -11.78
C HIS A 2 -1.07 -3.61 -11.49
N ILE A 3 -1.00 -2.46 -10.84
CA ILE A 3 0.25 -1.79 -10.50
C ILE A 3 0.53 -2.02 -9.02
N ASP A 4 1.77 -2.39 -8.71
CA ASP A 4 2.27 -2.61 -7.36
C ASP A 4 3.26 -1.50 -7.00
N ILE A 5 2.92 -0.69 -6.00
CA ILE A 5 3.80 0.34 -5.46
C ILE A 5 4.55 -0.25 -4.28
N ARG A 6 5.82 -0.60 -4.50
CA ARG A 6 6.70 -1.11 -3.44
C ARG A 6 7.37 0.02 -2.67
N VAL A 7 7.06 0.13 -1.39
CA VAL A 7 7.59 1.16 -0.50
C VAL A 7 8.63 0.60 0.48
N ALA A 8 8.57 -0.70 0.78
CA ALA A 8 9.44 -1.34 1.76
C ALA A 8 10.80 -1.81 1.20
N GLY A 9 11.08 -1.63 -0.09
CA GLY A 9 12.36 -2.01 -0.70
C GLY A 9 12.57 -3.53 -0.85
N GLU A 10 13.82 -3.98 -0.85
CA GLU A 10 14.21 -5.40 -0.96
C GLU A 10 14.44 -6.05 0.43
N PRO A 11 14.15 -7.35 0.60
CA PRO A 11 14.28 -8.04 1.88
C PRO A 11 15.75 -8.15 2.35
N PRO A 12 16.01 -8.38 3.65
CA PRO A 12 15.04 -8.66 4.72
C PRO A 12 14.32 -7.39 5.21
N TRP A 13 12.99 -7.47 5.32
CA TRP A 13 12.15 -6.37 5.81
C TRP A 13 11.93 -6.46 7.31
N ASP A 14 11.97 -5.31 7.98
CA ASP A 14 11.32 -5.16 9.28
C ASP A 14 9.81 -4.97 9.05
N MET A 15 8.99 -5.91 9.52
CA MET A 15 7.55 -5.92 9.20
C MET A 15 6.81 -4.72 9.81
N ALA A 16 7.27 -4.20 10.96
CA ALA A 16 6.67 -3.02 11.59
C ALA A 16 7.02 -1.75 10.82
N GLU A 17 8.27 -1.60 10.39
CA GLU A 17 8.69 -0.48 9.54
C GLU A 17 7.99 -0.52 8.17
N ARG A 18 7.87 -1.72 7.58
CA ARG A 18 7.14 -1.94 6.33
C ARG A 18 5.68 -1.51 6.44
N GLU A 19 4.98 -1.94 7.49
CA GLU A 19 3.59 -1.52 7.72
C GLU A 19 3.48 0.00 7.82
N LEU A 20 4.39 0.65 8.56
CA LEU A 20 4.42 2.10 8.70
C LEU A 20 4.61 2.80 7.35
N LEU A 21 5.54 2.30 6.51
CA LEU A 21 5.80 2.84 5.18
C LEU A 21 4.60 2.68 4.24
N ILE A 22 3.93 1.52 4.27
CA ILE A 22 2.72 1.26 3.47
C ILE A 22 1.61 2.23 3.87
N ARG A 23 1.32 2.36 5.18
CA ARG A 23 0.30 3.28 5.69
C ARG A 23 0.64 4.74 5.37
N ALA A 24 1.91 5.14 5.51
CA ALA A 24 2.37 6.48 5.17
C ALA A 24 2.18 6.80 3.68
N LYS A 25 2.59 5.88 2.80
CA LYS A 25 2.40 6.07 1.35
C LYS A 25 0.93 6.07 0.96
N ALA A 26 0.11 5.20 1.55
CA ALA A 26 -1.32 5.20 1.32
C ALA A 26 -1.95 6.56 1.70
N ALA A 27 -1.56 7.15 2.85
CA ALA A 27 -2.02 8.48 3.24
C ALA A 27 -1.57 9.58 2.26
N GLU A 28 -0.33 9.53 1.77
CA GLU A 28 0.15 10.46 0.72
C GLU A 28 -0.66 10.33 -0.57
N LEU A 29 -0.98 9.10 -0.98
CA LEU A 29 -1.76 8.84 -2.19
C LEU A 29 -3.21 9.31 -2.02
N VAL A 30 -3.81 9.14 -0.84
CA VAL A 30 -5.12 9.72 -0.54
C VAL A 30 -5.09 11.24 -0.65
N ALA A 31 -4.05 11.89 -0.12
CA ALA A 31 -3.88 13.34 -0.28
C ALA A 31 -3.69 13.77 -1.76
N ALA A 32 -3.14 12.89 -2.59
CA ALA A 32 -3.02 13.09 -4.04
C ALA A 32 -4.32 12.79 -4.83
N GLY A 33 -5.38 12.31 -4.16
CA GLY A 33 -6.69 12.03 -4.75
C GLY A 33 -7.02 10.55 -4.94
N ALA A 34 -6.15 9.64 -4.51
CA ALA A 34 -6.48 8.21 -4.48
C ALA A 34 -7.54 7.92 -3.41
N THR A 35 -8.28 6.83 -3.60
CA THR A 35 -9.26 6.33 -2.65
C THR A 35 -8.74 5.06 -2.00
N PHE A 36 -8.71 5.03 -0.68
CA PHE A 36 -8.40 3.83 0.08
C PHE A 36 -9.55 2.83 -0.01
N VAL A 37 -9.27 1.56 -0.31
CA VAL A 37 -10.31 0.50 -0.44
C VAL A 37 -10.24 -0.47 0.74
N ARG A 38 -9.10 -1.14 0.95
CA ARG A 38 -8.92 -2.15 2.01
C ARG A 38 -7.45 -2.43 2.30
N GLU A 39 -7.18 -2.94 3.50
CA GLU A 39 -5.89 -3.52 3.89
C GLU A 39 -5.94 -5.03 3.69
N GLU A 40 -4.90 -5.60 3.09
CA GLU A 40 -4.71 -7.04 2.96
C GLU A 40 -3.51 -7.45 3.82
N SER A 41 -3.76 -8.30 4.82
CA SER A 41 -2.75 -8.82 5.73
C SER A 41 -2.34 -10.23 5.36
N TYR A 42 -1.05 -10.51 5.36
CA TYR A 42 -0.51 -11.87 5.29
C TYR A 42 -0.13 -12.31 6.70
N ASP A 43 -0.86 -13.29 7.21
CA ASP A 43 -0.72 -13.75 8.59
C ASP A 43 -1.01 -12.59 9.58
N GLU A 44 -0.09 -12.28 10.49
CA GLU A 44 -0.23 -11.22 11.50
C GLU A 44 0.20 -9.82 11.03
N HIS A 45 0.65 -9.68 9.77
CA HIS A 45 1.28 -8.45 9.29
C HIS A 45 0.58 -7.85 8.06
N LEU A 46 0.61 -6.52 7.95
CA LEU A 46 0.12 -5.83 6.75
C LEU A 46 0.92 -6.26 5.52
N GLY A 47 0.22 -6.91 4.58
CA GLY A 47 0.74 -7.40 3.33
C GLY A 47 0.78 -6.30 2.28
N HIS A 48 -0.36 -5.70 1.98
CA HIS A 48 -0.47 -4.57 1.07
C HIS A 48 -1.79 -3.83 1.31
N VAL A 49 -1.89 -2.61 0.77
CA VAL A 49 -3.14 -1.82 0.78
C VAL A 49 -3.65 -1.69 -0.64
N VAL A 50 -4.93 -2.00 -0.84
CA VAL A 50 -5.62 -1.81 -2.12
C VAL A 50 -6.21 -0.40 -2.17
N MET A 51 -5.94 0.30 -3.26
CA MET A 51 -6.38 1.67 -3.50
C MET A 51 -6.90 1.83 -4.93
N LEU A 52 -7.72 2.86 -5.15
CA LEU A 52 -8.13 3.32 -6.46
C LEU A 52 -7.49 4.67 -6.75
N ASP A 53 -6.99 4.88 -7.97
CA ASP A 53 -6.56 6.20 -8.40
C ASP A 53 -7.79 7.09 -8.73
N PRO A 54 -7.61 8.41 -8.95
CA PRO A 54 -8.72 9.31 -9.29
C PRO A 54 -9.52 8.93 -10.56
N GLU A 55 -8.92 8.19 -11.49
CA GLU A 55 -9.56 7.66 -12.71
C GLU A 55 -10.29 6.34 -12.43
N GLY A 56 -10.12 5.77 -11.23
CA GLY A 56 -10.79 4.56 -10.76
C GLY A 56 -10.05 3.26 -11.08
N ASN A 57 -8.76 3.30 -11.45
CA ASN A 57 -8.00 2.05 -11.61
C ASN A 57 -7.48 1.54 -10.26
N GLU A 58 -7.50 0.21 -10.12
CA GLU A 58 -7.04 -0.48 -8.92
C GLU A 58 -5.52 -0.67 -8.93
N PHE A 59 -4.89 -0.34 -7.80
CA PHE A 59 -3.48 -0.58 -7.55
C PHE A 59 -3.24 -0.97 -6.08
N CYS A 60 -2.11 -1.61 -5.82
CA CYS A 60 -1.69 -2.02 -4.48
C CYS A 60 -0.45 -1.26 -4.00
N VAL A 61 -0.34 -1.08 -2.69
CA VAL A 61 0.83 -0.50 -2.01
C VAL A 61 1.40 -1.54 -1.05
N ALA A 62 2.66 -1.96 -1.24
CA ALA A 62 3.29 -3.10 -0.57
C ALA A 62 4.74 -2.83 -0.13
#